data_AF-A0A950A4H1-F1
#
_entry.id   AF-A0A950A4H1-F1
#
_cell.length_a   1.000
_cell.length_b   1.000
_cell.length_c   1.000
_cell.angle_alpha   90.00
_cell.angle_beta   90.00
_cell.angle_gamma   90.00
#
_symmetry.space_group_name_H-M   'P 1'
#
loop_
_entity.id
_entity.type
_entity.pdbx_description
1 polymer ?
#
loop_
_entity_poly.entity_id
_entity_poly.type
_entity_poly.pdbx_seq_one_letter_code
_entity_poly.pdbx_strand_id
1 'polypeptide(L)'
;MIVRIATEGQYELTESDAEALNELDNHAVGACEAGDEEQFNATFRELIDFVRKHGQPVAEDRLEPSDVILPPPDVSFDEAKAEFSGEGLIPG
;
A
#
# COMPACT_ATOMS: atom_id res chain seq x y z
N MET A 1 -3.71 1.79 12.48
CA MET A 1 -4.17 0.99 11.33
C MET A 1 -3.19 -0.16 11.11
N ILE A 2 -3.68 -1.36 10.86
CA ILE A 2 -2.86 -2.53 10.52
C ILE A 2 -2.80 -2.70 9.00
N VAL A 3 -1.61 -2.52 8.44
CA VAL A 3 -1.32 -2.72 7.01
C VAL A 3 -0.53 -4.01 6.84
N ARG A 4 -0.94 -4.87 5.89
CA ARG A 4 -0.18 -6.06 5.53
C ARG A 4 0.44 -5.93 4.16
N ILE A 5 1.74 -6.13 4.05
CA ILE A 5 2.39 -6.36 2.76
C ILE A 5 2.39 -7.86 2.52
N ALA A 6 1.76 -8.31 1.43
CA ALA A 6 1.42 -9.73 1.19
C ALA A 6 2.60 -10.71 1.37
N THR A 7 3.83 -10.29 1.07
CA THR A 7 5.05 -11.13 1.14
C THR A 7 5.97 -10.83 2.32
N GLU A 8 5.62 -9.89 3.22
CA GLU A 8 6.51 -9.43 4.29
C GLU A 8 5.91 -9.53 5.69
N GLY A 9 4.61 -9.26 5.86
CA GLY A 9 3.96 -9.30 7.16
C GLY A 9 3.13 -8.05 7.47
N GLN A 10 2.87 -7.82 8.75
CA GLN A 10 1.99 -6.77 9.25
C GLN A 10 2.76 -5.62 9.89
N TYR A 11 2.24 -4.41 9.68
CA TYR A 11 2.79 -3.16 10.18
C TYR A 11 1.67 -2.36 10.81
N GLU A 12 1.91 -1.84 12.01
CA GLU A 12 1.01 -0.91 12.69
C GLU A 12 1.44 0.53 12.37
N LEU A 13 0.51 1.30 11.81
CA LEU A 13 0.67 2.72 11.50
C LEU A 13 -0.17 3.59 12.42
N THR A 14 0.34 4.79 12.72
CA THR A 14 -0.42 5.83 13.40
C THR A 14 -1.51 6.39 12.47
N GLU A 15 -2.47 7.14 13.02
CA GLU A 15 -3.51 7.80 12.21
C GLU A 15 -2.90 8.80 11.21
N SER A 16 -1.90 9.58 11.64
CA SER A 16 -1.20 10.53 10.75
C SER A 16 -0.41 9.83 9.64
N ASP A 17 0.19 8.67 9.93
CA ASP A 17 0.87 7.89 8.89
C ASP A 17 -0.15 7.25 7.92
N ALA A 18 -1.33 6.86 8.41
CA ALA A 18 -2.40 6.32 7.57
C ALA A 18 -2.95 7.37 6.59
N GLU A 19 -3.13 8.62 7.03
CA GLU A 19 -3.52 9.73 6.13
C GLU A 19 -2.47 9.96 5.04
N ALA A 20 -1.17 9.98 5.40
CA ALA A 20 -0.10 10.14 4.43
C ALA A 20 -0.01 8.95 3.46
N LEU A 21 -0.27 7.73 3.94
CA LEU A 21 -0.31 6.54 3.11
C LEU A 21 -1.49 6.58 2.12
N ASN A 22 -2.66 7.08 2.54
CA ASN A 22 -3.83 7.26 1.69
C ASN A 22 -3.55 8.23 0.52
N GLU A 23 -2.81 9.32 0.76
CA GLU A 23 -2.42 10.24 -0.32
C GLU A 23 -1.50 9.57 -1.36
N LEU A 24 -0.57 8.71 -0.91
CA LEU A 24 0.28 7.92 -1.81
C LEU A 24 -0.54 6.90 -2.61
N ASP A 25 -1.55 6.28 -1.99
CA ASP A 25 -2.46 5.35 -2.64
C ASP A 25 -3.29 6.04 -3.73
N ASN A 26 -3.87 7.21 -3.44
CA ASN A 26 -4.59 8.03 -4.41
C ASN A 26 -3.73 8.41 -5.62
N HIS A 27 -2.45 8.73 -5.39
CA HIS A 27 -1.50 8.98 -6.47
C HIS A 27 -1.23 7.73 -7.31
N ALA A 28 -1.10 6.56 -6.69
CA ALA A 28 -0.91 5.29 -7.39
C ALA A 28 -2.14 4.93 -8.24
N VAL A 29 -3.35 5.12 -7.72
CA VAL A 29 -4.62 4.96 -8.46
C VAL A 29 -4.63 5.88 -9.67
N GLY A 30 -4.33 7.18 -9.50
CA GLY A 30 -4.30 8.13 -10.60
C GLY A 30 -3.31 7.74 -11.71
N ALA A 31 -2.14 7.22 -11.35
CA ALA A 31 -1.16 6.70 -12.30
C ALA A 31 -1.66 5.44 -13.04
N CYS A 32 -2.29 4.51 -12.31
CA CYS A 32 -2.93 3.32 -12.88
C CYS A 32 -4.03 3.68 -13.89
N GLU A 33 -4.91 4.62 -13.54
CA GLU A 33 -6.00 5.08 -14.41
C GLU A 33 -5.49 5.81 -15.65
N ALA A 34 -4.40 6.57 -15.53
CA ALA A 34 -3.74 7.23 -16.65
C ALA A 34 -2.96 6.24 -17.55
N GLY A 35 -2.76 5.00 -17.11
CA GLY A 35 -1.90 4.03 -17.78
C GLY A 35 -0.41 4.37 -17.70
N ASP A 36 -0.02 5.19 -16.72
CA ASP A 36 1.36 5.62 -16.49
C ASP A 36 2.10 4.61 -15.60
N GLU A 37 2.68 3.59 -16.23
CA GLU A 37 3.40 2.52 -15.56
C GLU A 37 4.64 3.02 -14.79
N GLU A 38 5.36 4.00 -15.32
CA GLU A 38 6.58 4.52 -14.69
C GLU A 38 6.22 5.26 -13.40
N GLN A 39 5.21 6.13 -13.47
CA GLN A 39 4.72 6.86 -12.30
C GLN A 39 4.11 5.92 -11.27
N PHE A 40 3.32 4.93 -11.70
CA PHE A 40 2.76 3.93 -10.79
C PHE A 40 3.87 3.19 -10.03
N ASN A 41 4.87 2.66 -10.74
CA ASN A 41 5.96 1.91 -10.10
C ASN A 41 6.75 2.79 -9.12
N ALA A 42 6.97 4.06 -9.45
CA ALA A 42 7.64 5.00 -8.55
C ALA A 42 6.81 5.24 -7.27
N THR A 43 5.53 5.54 -7.41
CA THR A 43 4.63 5.81 -6.28
C THR A 43 4.36 4.56 -5.44
N PHE A 44 4.15 3.40 -6.06
CA PHE A 44 3.94 2.13 -5.35
C PHE A 44 5.16 1.73 -4.52
N ARG A 45 6.37 1.92 -5.06
CA ARG A 45 7.61 1.73 -4.30
C ARG A 45 7.68 2.68 -3.10
N GLU A 46 7.29 3.94 -3.28
CA GLU A 46 7.24 4.91 -2.19
C GLU A 46 6.25 4.50 -1.11
N LEU A 47 5.08 4.00 -1.49
CA LEU A 47 4.04 3.48 -0.58
C LEU A 47 4.58 2.31 0.26
N ILE A 48 5.21 1.32 -0.38
CA ILE A 48 5.83 0.19 0.32
C ILE A 48 6.96 0.66 1.26
N ASP A 49 7.84 1.54 0.78
CA ASP A 49 8.94 2.08 1.58
C ASP A 49 8.44 2.94 2.76
N PHE A 50 7.31 3.63 2.59
CA PHE A 50 6.66 4.39 3.67
C PHE A 50 6.20 3.45 4.78
N VAL A 51 5.46 2.38 4.45
CA VAL A 51 5.00 1.38 5.44
C VAL A 51 6.18 0.78 6.19
N ARG A 52 7.26 0.42 5.49
CA ARG A 52 8.47 -0.15 6.12
C ARG A 52 9.18 0.82 7.08
N LYS A 53 9.18 2.13 6.76
CA LYS A 53 9.90 3.15 7.54
C LYS A 53 9.10 3.69 8.72
N HIS A 54 7.80 3.88 8.53
CA HIS A 54 6.91 4.52 9.49
C HIS A 54 6.12 3.51 10.31
N GLY A 55 5.87 2.32 9.75
CA GLY A 55 5.16 1.24 10.42
C GLY A 55 6.00 0.56 11.50
N GLN A 56 5.34 0.18 12.59
CA GLN A 56 5.89 -0.72 13.59
C GLN A 56 5.61 -2.17 13.18
N PRO A 57 6.62 -3.02 12.96
CA PRO A 57 6.39 -4.42 12.62
C PRO A 57 5.59 -5.14 13.72
N VAL A 58 4.52 -5.81 13.32
CA VAL A 58 3.73 -6.67 14.22
C VAL A 58 4.41 -8.04 14.27
N ALA A 59 4.52 -8.61 15.47
CA ALA A 59 5.17 -9.91 15.67
C ALA A 59 4.41 -11.03 14.93
N GLU A 60 5.14 -11.96 14.32
CA GLU A 60 4.56 -13.04 13.49
C GLU A 60 3.64 -14.00 14.27
N ASP A 61 3.80 -14.08 15.59
CA ASP A 61 2.94 -14.85 16.48
C ASP A 61 1.64 -14.11 16.87
N ARG A 62 1.53 -12.83 16.51
CA ARG A 62 0.35 -11.99 16.68
C ARG A 62 -0.29 -11.71 15.33
N LEU A 63 -1.39 -12.42 15.05
CA LEU A 63 -2.18 -12.19 13.85
C LEU A 63 -3.33 -11.21 14.16
N GLU A 64 -3.17 -9.95 13.78
CA GLU A 64 -4.24 -8.95 13.87
C GLU A 64 -5.07 -8.96 12.56
N PRO A 65 -6.35 -8.58 12.57
CA PRO A 65 -7.07 -8.30 11.33
C PRO A 65 -6.40 -7.13 10.61
N SER A 66 -6.14 -7.29 9.31
CA SER A 66 -5.59 -6.23 8.47
C SER A 66 -6.71 -5.30 8.02
N ASP A 67 -6.52 -4.00 8.23
CA ASP A 67 -7.37 -2.96 7.66
C ASP A 67 -7.11 -2.83 6.15
N VAL A 68 -5.84 -2.92 5.75
CA VAL A 68 -5.38 -2.84 4.36
C VAL A 68 -4.41 -3.98 4.05
N ILE A 69 -4.50 -4.53 2.83
CA ILE A 69 -3.54 -5.50 2.30
C ILE A 69 -2.93 -4.91 1.02
N LEU A 70 -1.64 -4.62 1.08
CA LEU A 70 -0.86 -4.18 -0.06
C LEU A 70 -0.35 -5.40 -0.85
N PRO A 71 -0.38 -5.33 -2.19
CA PRO A 71 0.19 -6.37 -3.04
C PRO A 71 1.70 -6.50 -2.84
N PRO A 72 2.31 -7.58 -3.34
CA PRO A 72 3.76 -7.77 -3.29
C PRO A 72 4.53 -6.60 -3.93
N PRO A 73 5.74 -6.26 -3.44
CA PRO A 73 6.56 -5.20 -4.02
C PRO A 73 6.96 -5.42 -5.48
N ASP A 74 6.87 -6.65 -5.96
CA ASP A 74 7.17 -7.10 -7.32
C ASP A 74 5.92 -7.36 -8.17
N VAL A 75 4.74 -6.88 -7.73
CA VAL A 75 3.50 -6.93 -8.51
C VAL A 75 3.70 -6.26 -9.88
N SER A 76 3.21 -6.88 -10.94
CA SER A 76 3.26 -6.27 -12.27
C SER A 76 2.23 -5.16 -12.41
N PHE A 77 2.46 -4.21 -13.32
CA PHE A 77 1.52 -3.11 -13.53
C PHE A 77 0.13 -3.58 -13.98
N ASP A 78 0.06 -4.63 -14.81
CA ASP A 78 -1.22 -5.18 -15.27
C ASP A 78 -2.00 -5.86 -14.14
N GLU A 79 -1.32 -6.52 -13.20
CA GLU A 79 -1.96 -7.05 -11.99
C GLU A 79 -2.40 -5.90 -11.07
N ALA A 80 -1.54 -4.89 -10.90
CA ALA A 80 -1.82 -3.74 -10.06
C ALA A 80 -3.04 -2.93 -10.52
N LYS A 81 -3.30 -2.83 -11.83
CA LYS A 81 -4.51 -2.15 -12.34
C LYS A 81 -5.82 -2.75 -11.82
N ALA A 82 -5.85 -4.04 -11.50
CA ALA A 82 -7.06 -4.66 -10.92
C ALA A 82 -7.26 -4.24 -9.46
N GLU A 83 -6.16 -4.03 -8.73
CA GLU A 83 -6.13 -3.73 -7.31
C GLU A 83 -6.23 -2.21 -7.03
N PHE A 84 -5.57 -1.38 -7.83
CA PHE A 84 -5.53 0.09 -7.72
C PHE A 84 -6.53 0.76 -8.68
N SER A 85 -7.80 0.35 -8.62
CA SER A 85 -8.88 0.96 -9.41
C SER A 85 -10.00 1.49 -8.53
N GLY A 86 -10.64 2.59 -8.92
CA GLY A 86 -11.74 3.19 -8.17
C GLY A 86 -11.25 3.96 -6.94
N GLU A 87 -11.55 3.46 -5.74
CA GLU A 87 -11.20 4.12 -4.47
C GLU A 87 -9.77 3.81 -3.98
N GLY A 88 -9.05 2.91 -4.64
CA GLY A 88 -7.73 2.47 -4.20
C GLY A 88 -7.77 1.35 -3.16
N LEU A 89 -6.63 1.09 -2.52
CA LEU A 89 -6.49 0.06 -1.50
C LEU A 89 -6.80 0.57 -0.10
N ILE A 90 -6.70 1.88 0.11
CA ILE A 90 -6.84 2.48 1.42
C ILE A 90 -8.22 3.13 1.52
N PRO A 91 -9.08 2.67 2.45
CA PRO A 91 -10.37 3.30 2.66
C PRO A 91 -10.17 4.74 3.18
N GLY A 92 -10.71 5.70 2.43
CA GLY A 92 -10.63 7.14 2.70
C GLY A 92 -11.42 7.62 3.92
#